data_AF-A0A6L9T9Q2-F1
#
_entry.id   AF-A0A6L9T9Q2-F1
#
_cell.length_a   1.000
_cell.length_b   1.000
_cell.length_c   1.000
_cell.angle_alpha   90.00
_cell.angle_beta   90.00
_cell.angle_gamma   90.00
#
_symmetry.space_group_name_H-M   'P 1'
#
loop_
_entity.id
_entity.type
_entity.pdbx_description
1 polymer ?
#
loop_
_entity_poly.entity_id
_entity_poly.type
_entity_poly.pdbx_seq_one_letter_code
_entity_poly.pdbx_strand_id
1 'polypeptide(L)'
;MVGVCPECGREVTAAKTESLRVCRCGALVDIDRLREETAEAADKYHLTRTPAGLSAWLRENYGYDIGRKQIGHWIERGKLPSTRPVEAGYYEFSLREVLAMAMGYSKRQ
;
A
#
# COMPACT_ATOMS: atom_id res chain seq x y z
N MET A 1 5.53 -12.67 3.68
CA MET A 1 6.70 -11.99 3.10
C MET A 1 6.93 -10.72 3.91
N VAL A 2 8.17 -10.42 4.29
CA VAL A 2 8.52 -9.21 5.05
C VAL A 2 9.15 -8.16 4.15
N GLY A 3 10.06 -8.57 3.27
CA GLY A 3 10.78 -7.71 2.33
C GLY A 3 11.85 -8.51 1.58
N VAL A 4 12.81 -7.83 0.98
CA VAL A 4 13.95 -8.45 0.30
C VAL A 4 15.24 -8.22 1.10
N CYS A 5 16.14 -9.20 1.10
CA CYS A 5 17.43 -9.08 1.75
C CYS A 5 18.25 -7.99 1.05
N PRO A 6 18.78 -6.98 1.78
CA PRO A 6 19.51 -5.87 1.16
C PRO A 6 20.82 -6.32 0.50
N GLU A 7 21.42 -7.41 0.96
CA GLU A 7 22.70 -7.92 0.45
C GLU A 7 22.56 -8.75 -0.83
N CYS A 8 21.47 -9.51 -0.99
CA CYS A 8 21.35 -10.47 -2.09
C CYS A 8 20.03 -10.40 -2.87
N GLY A 9 19.12 -9.49 -2.50
CA GLY A 9 17.82 -9.29 -3.15
C GLY A 9 16.83 -10.44 -2.96
N ARG A 10 17.18 -11.49 -2.21
CA ARG A 10 16.31 -12.65 -2.00
C ARG A 10 15.18 -12.32 -1.04
N GLU A 11 14.00 -12.87 -1.30
CA GLU A 11 12.84 -12.71 -0.42
C GLU A 11 13.12 -13.22 1.00
N VAL A 12 12.70 -12.42 1.99
CA VAL A 12 12.81 -12.74 3.41
C VAL A 12 11.42 -12.92 4.00
N THR A 13 11.23 -14.05 4.68
CA THR A 13 10.03 -14.37 5.46
C THR A 13 10.43 -14.54 6.91
N ALA A 14 9.68 -13.95 7.83
CA ALA A 14 9.90 -14.08 9.26
C ALA A 14 8.55 -14.15 10.01
N ALA A 15 8.54 -14.77 11.18
CA ALA A 15 7.37 -14.79 12.06
C ALA A 15 7.09 -13.38 12.61
N LYS A 16 5.84 -13.11 13.04
CA LYS A 16 5.46 -11.77 13.55
C LYS A 16 6.33 -11.28 14.71
N THR A 17 6.81 -12.17 15.56
CA THR A 17 7.63 -11.89 16.74
C THR A 17 9.13 -12.04 16.51
N GLU A 18 9.56 -12.37 15.29
CA GLU A 18 10.98 -12.53 14.93
C GLU A 18 11.56 -11.17 14.53
N SER A 19 12.59 -10.71 15.24
CA SER A 19 13.26 -9.41 15.01
C SER A 19 14.56 -9.53 14.21
N LEU A 20 15.17 -10.71 14.17
CA LEU A 20 16.44 -10.96 13.47
C LEU A 20 16.39 -12.30 12.73
N ARG A 21 16.95 -12.34 11.52
CA ARG A 21 17.02 -13.55 10.72
C ARG A 21 18.30 -13.61 9.89
N VAL A 22 18.94 -14.77 9.85
CA VAL A 22 20.03 -15.03 8.90
C VAL A 22 19.44 -15.39 7.54
N CYS A 23 19.73 -14.57 6.52
CA CYS A 23 19.39 -14.88 5.14
C CYS A 23 20.23 -16.05 4.64
N ARG A 24 19.76 -16.78 3.62
CA ARG A 24 20.51 -17.90 3.02
C ARG A 24 21.85 -17.48 2.40
N CYS A 25 22.07 -16.20 2.12
CA CYS A 25 23.36 -15.68 1.68
C CYS A 25 24.37 -15.47 2.83
N GLY A 26 23.96 -15.70 4.08
CA GLY A 26 24.79 -15.50 5.27
C GLY A 26 24.62 -14.12 5.93
N ALA A 27 23.89 -13.19 5.29
CA ALA A 27 23.63 -11.87 5.86
C ALA A 27 22.69 -11.94 7.07
N LEU A 28 23.02 -11.21 8.13
CA LEU A 28 22.12 -10.98 9.25
C LEU A 28 21.13 -9.86 8.86
N VAL A 29 19.85 -10.18 8.81
CA VAL A 29 18.78 -9.26 8.42
C VAL A 29 18.00 -8.86 9.66
N ASP A 30 17.97 -7.55 9.94
CA ASP A 30 17.05 -6.97 10.91
C ASP A 30 15.65 -6.95 10.30
N ILE A 31 14.75 -7.74 10.89
CA ILE A 31 13.39 -7.94 10.41
C ILE A 31 12.52 -6.73 10.73
N ASP A 32 12.74 -6.05 11.85
CA ASP A 32 11.95 -4.88 12.23
C ASP A 32 12.28 -3.70 11.31
N ARG A 33 13.57 -3.45 11.09
CA ARG A 33 14.02 -2.46 10.10
C ARG A 33 13.55 -2.81 8.69
N LEU A 34 13.61 -4.07 8.28
CA LEU A 34 13.13 -4.48 6.95
C LEU A 34 11.62 -4.27 6.79
N ARG A 35 10.83 -4.44 7.87
CA ARG A 35 9.39 -4.12 7.86
C ARG A 35 9.16 -2.63 7.70
N GLU A 36 9.91 -1.81 8.43
CA GLU A 36 9.84 -0.35 8.33
C GLU A 36 10.23 0.12 6.93
N GLU A 37 11.37 -0.32 6.41
CA GLU A 37 11.82 0.02 5.05
C GLU A 37 10.84 -0.46 3.98
N THR A 38 10.25 -1.64 4.15
CA THR A 38 9.23 -2.15 3.21
C THR A 38 7.93 -1.36 3.32
N ALA A 39 7.53 -0.96 4.53
CA ALA A 39 6.37 -0.10 4.75
C ALA A 39 6.60 1.30 4.16
N GLU A 40 7.77 1.90 4.38
CA GLU A 40 8.20 3.18 3.80
C GLU A 40 8.29 3.11 2.27
N ALA A 41 8.85 2.04 1.71
CA ALA A 41 8.93 1.85 0.27
C ALA A 41 7.54 1.64 -0.34
N ALA A 42 6.62 0.96 0.36
CA ALA A 42 5.23 0.86 -0.05
C ALA A 42 4.50 2.20 0.07
N ASP A 43 4.84 3.01 1.07
CA ASP A 43 4.33 4.37 1.23
C ASP A 43 4.91 5.34 0.20
N LYS A 44 6.02 5.04 -0.49
CA LYS A 44 6.56 5.91 -1.57
C LYS A 44 5.69 5.97 -2.84
N TYR A 45 4.73 5.08 -3.03
CA TYR A 45 3.88 5.08 -4.21
C TYR A 45 2.58 5.86 -3.97
N HIS A 46 2.62 7.16 -4.26
CA HIS A 46 1.46 8.03 -4.25
C HIS A 46 0.90 8.27 -5.65
N LEU A 47 -0.42 8.35 -5.76
CA LEU A 47 -1.15 8.67 -6.99
C LEU A 47 -1.99 9.93 -6.79
N THR A 48 -1.65 11.00 -7.49
CA THR A 48 -2.39 12.26 -7.41
C THR A 48 -3.52 12.30 -8.44
N ARG A 49 -4.77 12.18 -7.98
CA ARG A 49 -5.97 12.18 -8.84
C ARG A 49 -7.17 12.78 -8.10
N THR A 50 -8.21 13.13 -8.83
CA THR A 50 -9.53 13.34 -8.22
C THR A 50 -10.14 11.99 -7.82
N PRO A 51 -11.15 11.94 -6.93
CA PRO A 51 -11.84 10.68 -6.62
C PRO A 51 -12.47 10.01 -7.86
N ALA A 52 -12.86 10.79 -8.87
CA ALA A 52 -13.33 10.26 -10.15
C ALA A 52 -12.18 9.65 -10.96
N GLY A 53 -11.03 10.33 -11.00
CA GLY A 53 -9.84 9.81 -11.67
C GLY A 53 -9.31 8.53 -11.02
N LEU A 54 -9.37 8.43 -9.68
CA LEU A 54 -8.98 7.21 -8.97
C LEU A 54 -9.93 6.04 -9.28
N SER A 55 -11.25 6.30 -9.36
CA SER A 55 -12.25 5.31 -9.76
C SER A 55 -11.94 4.73 -11.15
N ALA A 56 -11.71 5.59 -12.14
CA ALA A 56 -11.34 5.16 -13.49
C ALA A 56 -10.02 4.37 -13.49
N TRP A 57 -9.00 4.88 -12.80
CA TRP A 57 -7.70 4.23 -12.71
C TRP A 57 -7.77 2.83 -12.08
N LEU A 58 -8.57 2.65 -11.02
CA LEU A 58 -8.78 1.35 -10.39
C LEU A 58 -9.47 0.34 -11.31
N ARG A 59 -10.44 0.81 -12.11
CA ARG A 59 -11.13 -0.02 -13.09
C ARG A 59 -10.20 -0.42 -14.24
N GLU A 60 -9.46 0.52 -14.79
CA GLU A 60 -8.58 0.31 -15.96
C GLU A 60 -7.37 -0.57 -15.63
N ASN A 61 -6.74 -0.37 -14.47
CA ASN A 61 -5.47 -1.03 -14.14
C ASN A 61 -5.66 -2.32 -13.33
N TYR A 62 -6.77 -2.45 -12.59
CA TYR A 62 -6.99 -3.57 -11.67
C TYR A 62 -8.37 -4.21 -11.79
N GLY A 63 -9.27 -3.70 -12.63
CA GLY A 63 -10.62 -4.24 -12.78
C GLY A 63 -11.56 -3.96 -11.60
N TYR A 64 -11.19 -3.12 -10.64
CA TYR A 64 -12.04 -2.81 -9.49
C TYR A 64 -13.11 -1.78 -9.87
N ASP A 65 -14.38 -2.18 -9.90
CA ASP A 65 -15.50 -1.28 -10.15
C ASP A 65 -15.96 -0.58 -8.86
N ILE A 66 -15.27 0.51 -8.52
CA ILE A 66 -15.51 1.29 -7.30
C ILE A 66 -15.87 2.70 -7.69
N GLY A 67 -17.11 3.10 -7.45
CA GLY A 67 -17.60 4.42 -7.84
C GLY A 67 -16.96 5.57 -7.04
N ARG A 68 -16.83 6.73 -7.70
CA ARG A 68 -16.36 8.01 -7.11
C ARG A 68 -16.94 8.29 -5.70
N LYS A 69 -18.24 8.08 -5.50
CA LYS A 69 -18.91 8.33 -4.21
C LYS A 69 -18.35 7.44 -3.10
N GLN A 70 -18.05 6.18 -3.40
CA GLN A 70 -17.47 5.25 -2.44
C GLN A 70 -16.05 5.65 -2.04
N ILE A 71 -15.26 6.15 -2.98
CA ILE A 71 -13.93 6.71 -2.72
C ILE A 71 -14.06 7.97 -1.83
N GLY A 72 -15.00 8.86 -2.13
CA GLY A 72 -15.32 10.01 -1.26
C GLY A 72 -15.64 9.59 0.17
N HIS A 73 -16.52 8.59 0.34
CA HIS A 73 -16.83 8.04 1.67
C HIS A 73 -15.62 7.43 2.38
N TRP A 74 -14.62 6.89 1.67
CA TRP A 74 -13.40 6.40 2.32
C TRP A 74 -12.56 7.54 2.87
N ILE A 75 -12.43 8.63 2.12
CA ILE A 75 -11.73 9.84 2.55
C ILE A 75 -12.45 10.45 3.76
N GLU A 76 -13.76 10.70 3.65
CA GLU A 76 -14.58 11.31 4.70
C GLU A 76 -14.58 10.52 6.02
N ARG A 77 -14.49 9.18 5.92
CA ARG A 77 -14.44 8.29 7.10
C ARG A 77 -13.02 8.01 7.58
N GLY A 78 -12.00 8.68 7.04
CA GLY A 78 -10.60 8.50 7.45
C GLY A 78 -10.04 7.10 7.18
N LYS A 79 -10.58 6.36 6.20
CA LYS A 79 -10.13 5.00 5.87
C LYS A 79 -8.85 4.97 5.03
N LEU A 80 -8.42 6.12 4.55
CA LEU A 80 -7.17 6.32 3.80
C LEU A 80 -6.34 7.39 4.55
N PRO A 81 -5.76 7.05 5.72
CA PRO A 81 -5.14 8.02 6.61
C PRO A 81 -3.92 8.74 5.99
N SER A 82 -3.26 8.15 5.00
CA SER A 82 -2.17 8.79 4.27
C SER A 82 -2.64 9.66 3.11
N THR A 83 -3.94 9.69 2.80
CA THR A 83 -4.48 10.53 1.72
C THR A 83 -4.55 11.99 2.13
N ARG A 84 -3.97 12.86 1.30
CA ARG A 84 -3.93 14.31 1.55
C ARG A 84 -4.67 15.08 0.45
N PRO A 85 -5.49 16.09 0.80
CA PRO A 85 -6.01 17.01 -0.20
C PRO A 85 -4.85 17.82 -0.80
N VAL A 86 -4.90 18.07 -2.10
CA VAL A 86 -3.95 18.92 -2.82
C VAL A 86 -4.66 20.23 -3.18
N GLU A 87 -5.06 20.42 -4.44
CA GLU A 87 -5.82 21.57 -4.93
C GLU A 87 -6.87 21.10 -5.96
N ALA A 88 -7.87 21.92 -6.22
CA ALA A 88 -8.90 21.68 -7.26
C ALA A 88 -9.60 20.30 -7.16
N GLY A 89 -9.76 19.77 -5.94
CA GLY A 89 -10.41 18.48 -5.70
C GLY A 89 -9.53 17.25 -6.01
N TYR A 90 -8.22 17.46 -6.19
CA TYR A 90 -7.23 16.38 -6.24
C TYR A 90 -6.81 15.95 -4.85
N TYR A 91 -6.47 14.67 -4.75
CA TYR A 91 -5.91 14.05 -3.57
C TYR A 91 -4.65 13.29 -3.95
N GLU A 92 -3.66 13.34 -3.09
CA GLU A 92 -2.50 12.47 -3.13
C GLU A 92 -2.86 11.18 -2.38
N PHE A 93 -3.13 10.10 -3.12
CA PHE A 93 -3.56 8.82 -2.55
C PHE A 93 -2.37 7.89 -2.32
N SER A 94 -2.31 7.21 -1.17
CA SER A 94 -1.44 6.05 -0.99
C SER A 94 -1.98 4.86 -1.78
N LEU A 95 -1.21 4.35 -2.76
CA LEU A 95 -1.64 3.19 -3.55
C LEU A 95 -1.83 1.95 -2.68
N ARG A 96 -1.02 1.75 -1.64
CA ARG A 96 -1.15 0.65 -0.69
C ARG A 96 -2.52 0.67 0.00
N GLU A 97 -2.92 1.82 0.53
CA GLU A 97 -4.19 1.97 1.25
C GLU A 97 -5.38 1.80 0.31
N VAL A 98 -5.31 2.43 -0.87
CA VAL A 98 -6.37 2.34 -1.87
C VAL A 98 -6.56 0.89 -2.34
N LEU A 99 -5.48 0.18 -2.67
CA LEU A 99 -5.57 -1.21 -3.13
C LEU A 99 -6.04 -2.14 -2.00
N ALA A 100 -5.61 -1.92 -0.75
CA ALA A 100 -6.11 -2.67 0.39
C ALA A 100 -7.63 -2.48 0.58
N MET A 101 -8.10 -1.24 0.44
CA MET A 101 -9.53 -0.90 0.50
C MET A 101 -10.32 -1.53 -0.66
N ALA A 102 -9.77 -1.48 -1.88
CA ALA A 102 -10.41 -2.04 -3.07
C ALA A 102 -10.56 -3.58 -2.97
N MET A 103 -9.50 -4.28 -2.57
CA MET A 103 -9.54 -5.72 -2.30
C MET A 103 -10.56 -6.07 -1.21
N GLY A 104 -10.57 -5.30 -0.12
CA GLY A 104 -11.51 -5.50 0.98
C GLY A 104 -12.97 -5.23 0.61
N TYR A 105 -13.21 -4.36 -0.37
CA TYR A 105 -14.54 -4.03 -0.90
C TYR A 105 -15.03 -5.09 -1.89
N SER A 106 -14.18 -5.51 -2.83
CA SER A 106 -14.50 -6.55 -3.81
C SER A 106 -14.87 -7.88 -3.16
N LYS A 107 -14.23 -8.27 -2.04
CA LYS A 107 -14.58 -9.49 -1.29
C LYS A 107 -15.95 -9.45 -0.60
N ARG A 108 -16.61 -8.29 -0.53
CA ARG A 108 -17.91 -8.10 0.15
C ARG A 108 -19.07 -7.93 -0.84
N GLN A 109 -18.78 -7.84 -2.13
CA GLN A 109 -19.78 -7.91 -3.20
C GLN A 109 -20.01 -9.37 -3.57
#